data_AF-A0A4R4MIN1-F1
#
_entry.id   AF-A0A4R4MIN1-F1
#
_cell.length_a   1.000
_cell.length_b   1.000
_cell.length_c   1.000
_cell.angle_alpha   90.00
_cell.angle_beta   90.00
_cell.angle_gamma   90.00
#
_symmetry.space_group_name_H-M   'P 1'
#
loop_
_entity.id
_entity.type
_entity.pdbx_description
1 polymer ?
#
loop_
_entity_poly.entity_id
_entity_poly.type
_entity_poly.pdbx_seq_one_letter_code
_entity_poly.pdbx_strand_id
1 'polypeptide(L)'
;MGPTADEGLLRALYSEHGGPLFGYVLRLTGGDRTQAEDVVQETLLRAWKHPEALAGRPVRPWLFTVARNLVVDAHRAKRARPPETWIDEQLVMTASGSDDIDRALESWTVAEALAGLSPPHRAVLVETYYRGRSVAETAKTLGIPPGTVKSRTYYALRALKLALEERGMAP
;
A
#
# COMPACT_ATOMS: atom_id res chain seq x y z
N MET A 1 22.96 11.70 -18.20
CA MET A 1 21.99 10.73 -18.74
C MET A 1 21.12 11.51 -19.72
N GLY A 2 21.02 11.08 -20.97
CA GLY A 2 20.30 11.85 -22.01
C GLY A 2 18.80 11.61 -21.96
N PRO A 3 17.98 12.54 -22.49
CA PRO A 3 16.51 12.52 -22.41
C PRO A 3 15.85 11.23 -22.95
N THR A 4 16.53 10.49 -23.83
CA THR A 4 16.03 9.24 -24.43
C THR A 4 16.14 8.02 -23.52
N ALA A 5 17.14 7.97 -22.63
CA ALA A 5 17.27 6.89 -21.64
C ALA A 5 16.20 7.02 -20.54
N ASP A 6 15.86 8.26 -20.20
CA ASP A 6 14.89 8.63 -19.19
C ASP A 6 13.45 8.29 -19.61
N GLU A 7 13.10 8.52 -20.88
CA GLU A 7 11.80 8.14 -21.47
C GLU A 7 11.62 6.62 -21.57
N GLY A 8 12.70 5.89 -21.92
CA GLY A 8 12.68 4.43 -21.99
C GLY A 8 12.40 3.76 -20.65
N LEU A 9 12.96 4.28 -19.56
CA LEU A 9 12.72 3.79 -18.20
C LEU A 9 11.26 3.98 -17.77
N LEU A 10 10.69 5.16 -18.01
CA LEU A 10 9.30 5.45 -17.67
C LEU A 10 8.33 4.55 -18.45
N ARG A 11 8.60 4.34 -19.76
CA ARG A 11 7.81 3.45 -20.60
C ARG A 11 7.89 2.00 -20.12
N ALA A 12 9.07 1.52 -19.73
CA ALA A 12 9.24 0.18 -19.19
C ALA A 12 8.43 0.00 -17.90
N LEU A 13 8.57 0.92 -16.93
CA LEU A 13 7.81 0.90 -15.68
C LEU A 13 6.29 0.92 -15.92
N TYR A 14 5.82 1.75 -16.86
CA TYR A 14 4.39 1.80 -17.20
C TYR A 14 3.91 0.50 -17.83
N SER A 15 4.66 -0.05 -18.79
CA SER A 15 4.30 -1.31 -19.46
C SER A 15 4.23 -2.50 -18.51
N GLU A 16 5.13 -2.55 -17.53
CA GLU A 16 5.24 -3.68 -16.61
C GLU A 16 4.30 -3.56 -15.40
N HIS A 17 4.06 -2.34 -14.91
CA HIS A 17 3.37 -2.13 -13.64
C HIS A 17 2.11 -1.27 -13.72
N GLY A 18 1.88 -0.54 -14.81
CA GLY A 18 0.80 0.44 -14.94
C GLY A 18 -0.59 -0.17 -14.73
N GLY A 19 -0.91 -1.28 -15.41
CA GLY A 19 -2.23 -1.94 -15.30
C GLY A 19 -2.53 -2.46 -13.89
N PRO A 20 -1.67 -3.30 -13.29
CA PRO A 20 -1.86 -3.78 -11.92
C PRO A 20 -1.89 -2.66 -10.87
N LEU A 21 -1.04 -1.63 -11.02
CA LEU A 21 -1.02 -0.48 -10.11
C LEU A 21 -2.32 0.33 -10.22
N PHE A 22 -2.80 0.57 -11.45
CA PHE A 22 -4.06 1.26 -11.70
C PHE A 22 -5.26 0.52 -11.08
N GLY A 23 -5.38 -0.79 -11.30
CA GLY A 23 -6.47 -1.58 -10.70
C GLY A 23 -6.42 -1.60 -9.17
N TYR A 24 -5.22 -1.55 -8.58
CA TYR A 24 -5.05 -1.40 -7.13
C TYR A 24 -5.53 -0.04 -6.64
N VAL A 25 -5.08 1.04 -7.26
CA VAL A 25 -5.45 2.41 -6.87
C VAL A 25 -6.93 2.67 -7.09
N LEU A 26 -7.52 2.19 -8.19
CA LEU A 26 -8.94 2.33 -8.49
C LEU A 26 -9.82 1.77 -7.36
N ARG A 27 -9.42 0.66 -6.74
CA ARG A 27 -10.12 0.12 -5.56
C ARG A 27 -9.94 1.01 -4.32
N LEU A 28 -8.77 1.63 -4.14
CA LEU A 28 -8.51 2.53 -3.01
C LEU A 28 -9.24 3.87 -3.14
N THR A 29 -9.53 4.32 -4.35
CA THR A 29 -10.25 5.56 -4.64
C THR A 29 -11.76 5.36 -4.80
N GLY A 30 -12.30 4.20 -4.38
CA GLY A 30 -13.74 3.92 -4.46
C GLY A 30 -14.28 3.82 -5.90
N GLY A 31 -13.41 3.55 -6.88
CA GLY A 31 -13.77 3.51 -8.29
C GLY A 31 -13.61 4.84 -9.03
N ASP A 32 -13.13 5.91 -8.38
CA ASP A 32 -12.79 7.17 -9.07
C ASP A 32 -11.60 6.94 -10.00
N ARG A 33 -11.90 6.89 -11.31
CA ARG A 33 -10.96 6.60 -12.38
C ARG A 33 -9.93 7.70 -12.54
N THR A 34 -10.36 8.96 -12.56
CA THR A 34 -9.49 10.12 -12.77
C THR A 34 -8.51 10.24 -11.61
N GLN A 35 -9.01 10.12 -10.37
CA GLN A 35 -8.13 10.12 -9.20
C GLN A 35 -7.12 8.97 -9.23
N ALA A 36 -7.53 7.79 -9.73
CA ALA A 36 -6.63 6.66 -9.84
C ALA A 36 -5.54 6.86 -10.90
N GLU A 37 -5.88 7.44 -12.06
CA GLU A 37 -4.91 7.78 -13.11
C GLU A 37 -3.88 8.79 -12.59
N ASP A 38 -4.32 9.85 -11.89
CA ASP A 38 -3.43 10.86 -11.30
C ASP A 38 -2.43 10.26 -10.31
N VAL A 39 -2.90 9.39 -9.42
CA VAL A 39 -2.03 8.71 -8.44
C VAL A 39 -1.03 7.78 -9.12
N VAL A 40 -1.43 7.04 -10.14
CA VAL A 40 -0.51 6.19 -10.91
C VAL A 40 0.56 7.03 -11.58
N GLN A 41 0.18 8.12 -12.24
CA GLN A 41 1.12 9.03 -12.91
C GLN A 41 2.12 9.64 -11.92
N GLU A 42 1.64 10.18 -10.79
CA GLU A 42 2.50 10.74 -9.75
C GLU A 42 3.43 9.67 -9.14
N THR A 43 2.95 8.44 -8.98
CA THR A 43 3.78 7.32 -8.49
C THR A 43 4.94 7.02 -9.43
N LEU A 44 4.66 6.91 -10.73
CA LEU A 44 5.68 6.66 -11.75
C LEU A 44 6.63 7.84 -11.91
N LEU A 45 6.12 9.07 -11.79
CA LEU A 45 6.92 10.28 -11.79
C LEU A 45 7.92 10.31 -10.62
N ARG A 46 7.50 9.89 -9.42
CA ARG A 46 8.40 9.74 -8.27
C ARG A 46 9.44 8.64 -8.47
N ALA A 47 9.05 7.53 -9.10
CA ALA A 47 9.97 6.45 -9.45
C ALA A 47 11.08 6.97 -10.38
N TRP A 48 10.69 7.77 -11.37
CA TRP A 48 11.60 8.37 -12.35
C TRP A 48 12.51 9.44 -11.75
N LYS A 49 11.99 10.32 -10.88
CA LYS A 49 12.77 11.37 -10.22
C LYS A 49 13.73 10.85 -9.14
N HIS A 50 13.47 9.67 -8.60
CA HIS A 50 14.22 9.09 -7.49
C HIS A 50 14.65 7.64 -7.76
N PRO A 51 15.47 7.37 -8.80
CA PRO A 51 15.93 6.02 -9.10
C PRO A 51 16.73 5.37 -7.95
N GLU A 52 17.40 6.18 -7.12
CA GLU A 52 18.05 5.74 -5.87
C GLU A 52 17.06 5.13 -4.87
N ALA A 53 15.80 5.56 -4.90
CA ALA A 53 14.73 4.99 -4.09
C ALA A 53 14.26 3.63 -4.62
N LEU A 54 14.74 3.16 -5.77
CA LEU A 54 14.51 1.82 -6.31
C LEU A 54 15.77 0.94 -6.22
N ALA A 55 16.94 1.53 -6.00
CA ALA A 55 18.19 0.79 -5.90
C ALA A 55 18.12 -0.25 -4.75
N GLY A 56 18.42 -1.51 -5.09
CA GLY A 56 18.49 -2.62 -4.14
C GLY A 56 17.14 -3.08 -3.56
N ARG A 57 16.00 -2.67 -4.14
CA ARG A 57 14.67 -3.14 -3.71
C ARG A 57 13.79 -3.58 -4.88
N PRO A 58 12.84 -4.50 -4.65
CA PRO A 58 11.83 -4.83 -5.66
C PRO A 58 10.99 -3.60 -6.03
N VAL A 59 10.91 -3.30 -7.33
CA VAL A 59 10.25 -2.10 -7.86
C VAL A 59 8.74 -2.10 -7.56
N ARG A 60 8.06 -3.21 -7.83
CA ARG A 60 6.61 -3.33 -7.72
C ARG A 60 6.10 -3.04 -6.29
N PRO A 61 6.62 -3.64 -5.21
CA PRO A 61 6.25 -3.27 -3.84
C PRO A 61 6.46 -1.78 -3.48
N TRP A 62 7.52 -1.17 -4.02
CA TRP A 62 7.78 0.26 -3.79
C TRP A 62 6.70 1.13 -4.45
N LEU A 63 6.34 0.84 -5.70
CA LEU A 63 5.28 1.57 -6.43
C LEU A 63 3.94 1.52 -5.68
N PHE A 64 3.54 0.34 -5.22
CA PHE A 64 2.28 0.16 -4.49
C PHE A 64 2.29 0.92 -3.15
N THR A 65 3.43 0.95 -2.47
CA THR A 65 3.60 1.73 -1.23
C THR A 65 3.44 3.23 -1.48
N VAL A 66 4.07 3.75 -2.53
CA VAL A 66 4.00 5.17 -2.90
C VAL A 66 2.58 5.55 -3.30
N ALA A 67 1.95 4.77 -4.17
CA ALA A 67 0.58 5.01 -4.62
C ALA A 67 -0.42 5.05 -3.47
N ARG A 68 -0.30 4.10 -2.53
CA ARG A 68 -1.13 4.08 -1.33
C ARG A 68 -0.95 5.35 -0.48
N ASN A 69 0.29 5.78 -0.25
CA ASN A 69 0.57 6.99 0.53
C ASN A 69 -0.07 8.22 -0.11
N LEU A 70 0.00 8.34 -1.44
CA LEU A 70 -0.65 9.41 -2.19
C LEU A 70 -2.17 9.41 -2.00
N VAL A 71 -2.84 8.26 -2.09
CA VAL A 71 -4.30 8.16 -1.86
C VAL A 71 -4.67 8.58 -0.44
N VAL A 72 -3.93 8.06 0.55
CA VAL A 72 -4.14 8.39 1.96
C VAL A 72 -3.97 9.89 2.21
N ASP A 73 -2.92 10.49 1.68
CA ASP A 73 -2.64 11.91 1.85
C ASP A 73 -3.70 12.78 1.13
N ALA A 74 -4.16 12.39 -0.05
CA ALA A 74 -5.25 13.06 -0.77
C ALA A 74 -6.57 13.01 0.00
N HIS A 75 -6.92 11.86 0.59
CA HIS A 75 -8.12 11.72 1.41
C HIS A 75 -8.04 12.60 2.67
N ARG A 76 -6.86 12.75 3.28
CA ARG A 76 -6.64 13.68 4.39
C ARG A 76 -6.82 15.13 4.00
N ALA A 77 -6.24 15.55 2.88
CA ALA A 77 -6.35 16.93 2.40
C ALA A 77 -7.82 17.33 2.17
N LYS A 78 -8.63 16.40 1.64
CA LYS A 78 -10.09 16.58 1.50
C LYS A 78 -10.78 16.74 2.87
N ARG A 79 -10.46 15.91 3.87
CA ARG A 79 -11.07 15.96 5.22
C ARG A 79 -10.66 17.16 6.08
N ALA A 80 -9.51 17.76 5.82
CA ALA A 80 -9.03 18.95 6.55
C ALA A 80 -9.69 20.26 6.11
N ARG A 81 -10.45 20.23 5.00
CA ARG A 81 -11.21 21.38 4.48
C ARG A 81 -12.59 21.44 5.19
N PRO A 82 -13.10 22.61 5.60
CA PRO A 82 -14.44 22.74 6.19
C PRO A 82 -15.50 22.13 5.25
N PRO A 83 -16.44 21.32 5.76
CA PRO A 83 -17.25 20.47 4.89
C PRO A 83 -18.37 21.27 4.22
N GLU A 84 -18.36 21.31 2.90
CA GLU A 84 -19.60 21.31 2.14
C GLU A 84 -19.92 19.83 1.82
N THR A 85 -20.95 19.33 2.50
CA THR A 85 -21.62 18.03 2.27
C THR A 85 -20.85 16.75 2.59
N TRP A 86 -21.46 15.98 3.51
CA TRP A 86 -21.10 14.64 3.90
C TRP A 86 -21.38 13.63 2.79
N ILE A 87 -20.43 12.75 2.51
CA ILE A 87 -20.71 11.34 2.18
C ILE A 87 -19.74 10.51 3.01
N ASP A 88 -20.30 9.71 3.91
CA ASP A 88 -19.66 8.61 4.60
C ASP A 88 -19.39 7.51 3.57
N GLU A 89 -18.16 7.01 3.51
CA GLU A 89 -17.88 5.79 2.77
C GLU A 89 -16.87 4.94 3.53
N GLN A 90 -17.41 3.95 4.24
CA GLN A 90 -16.68 2.82 4.75
C GLN A 90 -15.91 2.18 3.60
N LEU A 91 -14.58 2.15 3.73
CA LEU A 91 -13.69 1.36 2.88
C LEU A 91 -13.94 -0.14 3.15
N VAL A 92 -15.02 -0.68 2.57
CA VAL A 92 -15.26 -2.12 2.54
C VAL A 92 -14.46 -2.67 1.37
N MET A 93 -13.40 -3.42 1.69
CA MET A 93 -12.73 -4.27 0.72
C MET A 93 -13.68 -5.41 0.32
N THR A 94 -14.44 -5.22 -0.75
CA THR A 94 -15.12 -6.34 -1.42
C THR A 94 -14.17 -6.95 -2.45
N ALA A 95 -13.67 -8.15 -2.16
CA ALA A 95 -13.18 -9.04 -3.20
C ALA A 95 -14.39 -9.51 -4.03
N SER A 96 -14.29 -9.48 -5.36
CA SER A 96 -15.30 -10.09 -6.24
C SER A 96 -14.62 -10.78 -7.41
N GLY A 97 -15.00 -12.05 -7.63
CA GLY A 97 -14.87 -12.75 -8.91
C GLY A 97 -14.06 -14.06 -8.90
N SER A 98 -14.79 -15.18 -8.82
CA SER A 98 -14.60 -16.55 -9.38
C SER A 98 -13.29 -17.37 -9.23
N ASP A 99 -12.30 -16.95 -8.43
CA ASP A 99 -11.19 -17.81 -7.94
C ASP A 99 -11.34 -18.06 -6.42
N ASP A 100 -12.55 -18.40 -5.99
CA ASP A 100 -13.01 -18.11 -4.63
C ASP A 100 -12.38 -18.99 -3.56
N ILE A 101 -11.99 -20.23 -3.89
CA ILE A 101 -11.42 -21.16 -2.90
C ILE A 101 -9.94 -20.87 -2.65
N ASP A 102 -9.11 -20.78 -3.70
CA ASP A 102 -7.68 -20.51 -3.53
C ASP A 102 -7.44 -19.11 -2.94
N ARG A 103 -8.24 -18.11 -3.33
CA ARG A 103 -8.18 -16.79 -2.70
C ARG A 103 -8.73 -16.78 -1.27
N ALA A 104 -9.78 -17.54 -0.98
CA ALA A 104 -10.26 -17.66 0.39
C ALA A 104 -9.21 -18.35 1.27
N LEU A 105 -8.55 -19.40 0.77
CA LEU A 105 -7.47 -20.11 1.46
C LEU A 105 -6.25 -19.20 1.66
N GLU A 106 -5.79 -18.48 0.63
CA GLU A 106 -4.75 -17.46 0.76
C GLU A 106 -5.13 -16.39 1.80
N SER A 107 -6.38 -15.92 1.78
CA SER A 107 -6.87 -14.94 2.74
C SER A 107 -6.90 -15.47 4.19
N TRP A 108 -7.28 -16.74 4.37
CA TRP A 108 -7.29 -17.43 5.66
C TRP A 108 -5.88 -17.62 6.20
N THR A 109 -4.96 -18.09 5.36
CA THR A 109 -3.58 -18.29 5.75
C THR A 109 -2.86 -16.96 6.05
N VAL A 110 -3.18 -15.87 5.33
CA VAL A 110 -2.72 -14.51 5.69
C VAL A 110 -3.29 -14.05 7.03
N ALA A 111 -4.58 -14.32 7.29
CA ALA A 111 -5.21 -13.98 8.57
C ALA A 111 -4.59 -14.76 9.74
N GLU A 112 -4.30 -16.05 9.57
CA GLU A 112 -3.58 -16.87 10.55
C GLU A 112 -2.14 -16.41 10.77
N ALA A 113 -1.42 -16.07 9.70
CA ALA A 113 -0.06 -15.54 9.79
C ALA A 113 -0.03 -14.23 10.58
N LEU A 114 -1.01 -13.34 10.36
CA LEU A 114 -1.19 -12.12 11.16
C LEU A 114 -1.58 -12.42 12.61
N ALA A 115 -2.42 -13.41 12.85
CA ALA A 115 -2.80 -13.85 14.21
C ALA A 115 -1.60 -14.40 14.99
N GLY A 116 -0.67 -15.08 14.32
CA GLY A 116 0.58 -15.58 14.88
C GLY A 116 1.60 -14.50 15.26
N LEU A 117 1.42 -13.26 14.81
CA LEU A 117 2.29 -12.15 15.21
C LEU A 117 2.05 -11.73 16.67
N SER A 118 3.09 -11.18 17.29
CA SER A 118 2.95 -10.53 18.60
C SER A 118 1.91 -9.40 18.52
N PRO A 119 1.14 -9.14 19.59
CA PRO A 119 0.10 -8.10 19.58
C PRO A 119 0.62 -6.72 19.12
N PRO A 120 1.83 -6.25 19.52
CA PRO A 120 2.36 -4.99 19.02
C PRO A 120 2.66 -4.99 17.52
N HIS A 121 3.16 -6.11 16.97
CA HIS A 121 3.43 -6.27 15.54
C HIS A 121 2.14 -6.31 14.72
N ARG A 122 1.15 -7.10 15.16
CA ARG A 122 -0.16 -7.13 14.51
C ARG A 122 -0.83 -5.76 14.54
N ALA A 123 -0.84 -5.10 15.70
CA ALA A 123 -1.47 -3.78 15.85
C ALA A 123 -0.88 -2.76 14.88
N VAL A 124 0.46 -2.66 14.77
CA VAL A 124 1.07 -1.69 13.86
C VAL A 124 0.74 -1.99 12.39
N LEU A 125 0.67 -3.27 11.99
CA LEU A 125 0.29 -3.65 10.62
C LEU A 125 -1.18 -3.39 10.33
N VAL A 126 -2.09 -3.65 11.27
CA VAL A 126 -3.51 -3.34 11.11
C VAL A 126 -3.72 -1.84 10.92
N GLU A 127 -3.08 -1.04 11.76
CA GLU A 127 -3.17 0.42 11.67
C GLU A 127 -2.61 0.94 10.35
N THR A 128 -1.42 0.48 9.98
CA THR A 128 -0.68 1.02 8.84
C THR A 128 -1.09 0.43 7.50
N TYR A 129 -1.58 -0.81 7.42
CA TYR A 129 -1.95 -1.46 6.15
C TYR A 129 -3.46 -1.58 5.98
N TYR A 130 -4.17 -2.14 6.96
CA TYR A 130 -5.64 -2.32 6.88
C TYR A 130 -6.40 -1.00 7.01
N ARG A 131 -5.97 -0.12 7.92
CA ARG A 131 -6.72 1.11 8.25
C ARG A 131 -6.24 2.37 7.55
N GLY A 132 -5.28 2.29 6.63
CA GLY A 132 -4.85 3.48 5.89
C GLY A 132 -3.92 4.45 6.65
N ARG A 133 -3.63 4.24 7.94
CA ARG A 133 -3.06 5.31 8.78
C ARG A 133 -1.60 5.60 8.47
N SER A 134 -1.20 6.86 8.63
CA SER A 134 0.21 7.26 8.53
C SER A 134 0.97 6.91 9.79
N VAL A 135 2.30 6.99 9.71
CA VAL A 135 3.20 6.84 10.86
C VAL A 135 2.78 7.73 12.03
N ALA A 136 2.39 8.99 11.79
CA ALA A 136 1.99 9.92 12.84
C ALA A 136 0.64 9.56 13.47
N GLU A 137 -0.33 9.13 12.67
CA GLU A 137 -1.65 8.70 13.16
C GLU A 137 -1.57 7.38 13.91
N THR A 138 -0.81 6.42 13.40
CA THR A 138 -0.54 5.16 14.09
C THR A 138 0.20 5.42 15.40
N ALA A 139 1.15 6.34 15.44
CA ALA A 139 1.83 6.76 16.67
C ALA A 139 0.84 7.30 17.70
N LYS A 140 -0.05 8.20 17.29
CA LYS A 140 -1.11 8.75 18.15
C LYS A 140 -2.10 7.66 18.61
N THR A 141 -2.53 6.79 17.71
CA THR A 141 -3.54 5.75 17.96
C THR A 141 -3.01 4.66 18.91
N LEU A 142 -1.75 4.27 18.74
CA LEU A 142 -1.12 3.24 19.55
C LEU A 142 -0.39 3.79 20.79
N GLY A 143 -0.33 5.11 20.96
CA GLY A 143 0.37 5.75 22.08
C GLY A 143 1.89 5.50 22.07
N ILE A 144 2.52 5.45 20.89
CA ILE A 144 3.96 5.16 20.74
C ILE A 144 4.68 6.20 19.88
N PRO A 145 6.01 6.38 19.99
CA PRO A 145 6.75 7.31 19.15
C PRO A 145 6.69 6.98 17.64
N PRO A 146 6.71 7.98 16.73
CA PRO A 146 6.78 7.76 15.28
C PRO A 146 7.96 6.90 14.83
N GLY A 147 9.12 7.04 15.48
CA GLY A 147 10.28 6.18 15.24
C GLY A 147 10.01 4.72 15.58
N THR A 148 9.26 4.47 16.66
CA THR A 148 8.80 3.14 17.06
C THR A 148 7.79 2.56 16.09
N VAL A 149 6.90 3.37 15.51
CA VAL A 149 6.01 2.88 14.43
C VAL A 149 6.85 2.36 13.25
N LYS A 150 7.81 3.14 12.76
CA LYS A 150 8.67 2.74 11.64
C LYS A 150 9.44 1.46 11.94
N SER A 151 10.13 1.38 13.08
CA SER A 151 10.90 0.20 13.45
C SER A 151 10.01 -1.02 13.71
N ARG A 152 8.88 -0.85 14.40
CA ARG A 152 7.94 -1.93 14.68
C ARG A 152 7.28 -2.45 13.40
N THR A 153 6.92 -1.59 12.46
CA THR A 153 6.41 -2.01 11.14
C THR A 153 7.47 -2.84 10.40
N TYR A 154 8.73 -2.41 10.41
CA TYR A 154 9.82 -3.15 9.78
C TYR A 154 9.96 -4.58 10.34
N TYR A 155 10.01 -4.73 11.67
CA TYR A 155 10.11 -6.05 12.30
C TYR A 155 8.83 -6.86 12.15
N ALA A 156 7.65 -6.23 12.18
CA ALA A 156 6.38 -6.89 11.98
C ALA A 156 6.26 -7.49 10.57
N LEU A 157 6.68 -6.77 9.53
CA LEU A 157 6.70 -7.30 8.15
C LEU A 157 7.66 -8.49 8.00
N ARG A 158 8.83 -8.45 8.65
CA ARG A 158 9.76 -9.59 8.65
C ARG A 158 9.18 -10.81 9.36
N ALA A 159 8.55 -10.60 10.50
CA ALA A 159 7.86 -11.66 11.24
C ALA A 159 6.70 -12.23 10.42
N LEU A 160 5.95 -11.38 9.72
CA LEU A 160 4.85 -11.81 8.85
C LEU A 160 5.36 -12.63 7.67
N LYS A 161 6.45 -12.19 7.03
CA LYS A 161 7.10 -12.93 5.94
C LYS A 161 7.50 -14.34 6.40
N LEU A 162 8.18 -14.45 7.53
CA LEU A 162 8.57 -15.74 8.10
C LEU A 162 7.33 -16.63 8.39
N ALA A 163 6.29 -16.05 8.98
CA ALA A 163 5.07 -16.79 9.30
C ALA A 163 4.31 -17.29 8.05
N LEU A 164 4.43 -16.59 6.91
CA LEU A 164 3.88 -17.01 5.62
C LEU A 164 4.74 -18.11 4.98
N GLU A 165 6.07 -17.98 5.02
CA GLU A 165 7.01 -18.99 4.51
C GLU A 165 6.85 -20.33 5.24
N GLU A 166 6.71 -20.31 6.57
CA GLU A 166 6.45 -21.50 7.39
C GLU A 166 5.12 -22.20 7.03
N ARG A 167 4.17 -21.46 6.46
CA ARG A 167 2.86 -21.95 6.03
C ARG A 167 2.85 -22.37 4.55
N GLY A 168 4.01 -22.43 3.90
CA GLY A 168 4.13 -22.85 2.50
C GLY A 168 3.74 -21.76 1.48
N MET A 169 3.47 -20.54 1.93
CA MET A 169 3.32 -19.38 1.05
C MET A 169 4.71 -18.78 0.79
N ALA A 170 5.35 -19.21 -0.30
CA ALA A 170 6.51 -18.52 -0.84
C ALA A 170 6.07 -17.20 -1.52
N PRO A 171 6.82 -16.10 -1.37
CA PRO A 171 6.52 -14.82 -2.01
C PRO A 171 6.63 -14.86 -3.54
#